data_AF-A0A9Q9DU73-F1
#
_entry.id   AF-A0A9Q9DU73-F1
#
_cell.length_a   1.000
_cell.length_b   1.000
_cell.length_c   1.000
_cell.angle_alpha   90.00
_cell.angle_beta   90.00
_cell.angle_gamma   90.00
#
_symmetry.space_group_name_H-M   'P 1'
#
loop_
_entity.id
_entity.type
_entity.pdbx_description
1 polymer ?
#
loop_
_entity_poly.entity_id
_entity_poly.type
_entity_poly.pdbx_seq_one_letter_code
_entity_poly.pdbx_strand_id
1 'polypeptide(L)'
;MATQTRNLFQHLPPPAECLALFIATLEILPFGLLGLRDPSSFADGYGLPITSPPPAPSSSKTKRSSTATQKEDDQTKKALVAAIAARNVQNGILLATFGLVLRDRRSLGVAVMAGLVATVADTVIVRAYGAKDKIVGHYVGIFNSLAIGGSLLYWGRNDPLW
;
A
#
# COMPACT_ATOMS: atom_id res chain seq x y z
N MET A 1 -41.80 0.94 -11.62
CA MET A 1 -41.23 0.08 -12.68
C MET A 1 -39.71 0.13 -12.58
N ALA A 2 -39.06 -0.89 -12.04
CA ALA A 2 -37.61 -0.95 -11.88
C ALA A 2 -37.14 -2.40 -12.01
N THR A 3 -37.21 -2.94 -13.22
CA THR A 3 -36.94 -4.37 -13.48
C THR A 3 -35.96 -4.62 -14.62
N GLN A 4 -35.25 -3.60 -15.11
CA GLN A 4 -34.43 -3.73 -16.33
C GLN A 4 -32.90 -3.68 -16.10
N THR A 5 -32.40 -3.25 -14.94
CA THR A 5 -30.95 -3.23 -14.62
C THR A 5 -30.37 -4.57 -14.18
N ARG A 6 -31.21 -5.58 -13.90
CA ARG A 6 -30.77 -6.86 -13.33
C ARG A 6 -30.07 -7.82 -14.30
N ASN A 7 -30.13 -7.61 -15.62
CA ASN A 7 -29.60 -8.59 -16.59
C ASN A 7 -28.08 -8.47 -16.86
N LEU A 8 -27.48 -7.26 -16.77
CA LEU A 8 -26.04 -7.09 -17.04
C LEU A 8 -25.15 -7.51 -15.87
N PHE A 9 -25.65 -7.39 -14.63
CA PHE A 9 -24.91 -7.72 -13.41
C PHE A 9 -25.02 -9.21 -13.01
N GLN A 10 -25.80 -10.02 -13.73
CA GLN A 10 -25.96 -11.44 -13.43
C GLN A 10 -24.76 -12.31 -13.86
N HIS A 11 -23.97 -11.84 -14.81
CA HIS A 11 -22.79 -12.54 -15.30
C HIS A 11 -21.46 -11.92 -14.85
N LEU A 12 -21.51 -10.80 -14.13
CA LEU A 12 -20.33 -10.15 -13.58
C LEU A 12 -20.03 -10.74 -12.20
N PRO A 13 -18.74 -10.96 -11.86
CA PRO A 13 -18.38 -11.35 -10.51
C PRO A 13 -18.89 -10.30 -9.51
N PRO A 14 -19.31 -10.71 -8.30
CA PRO A 14 -19.81 -9.80 -7.28
C PRO A 14 -18.87 -8.60 -7.10
N PRO A 15 -19.38 -7.37 -6.88
CA PRO A 15 -18.55 -6.17 -6.80
C PRO A 15 -17.37 -6.27 -5.82
N ALA A 16 -17.51 -7.04 -4.73
CA ALA A 16 -16.40 -7.28 -3.80
C ALA A 16 -15.28 -8.18 -4.33
N GLU A 17 -15.57 -9.10 -5.24
CA GLU A 17 -14.54 -9.93 -5.89
C GLU A 17 -13.70 -9.07 -6.85
N CYS A 18 -14.36 -8.20 -7.64
CA CYS A 18 -13.68 -7.21 -8.48
C CYS A 18 -12.82 -6.25 -7.67
N LEU A 19 -13.35 -5.78 -6.54
CA LEU A 19 -12.65 -4.89 -5.63
C LEU A 19 -11.47 -5.61 -4.94
N ALA A 20 -11.65 -6.86 -4.52
CA ALA A 20 -10.56 -7.67 -3.99
C ALA A 20 -9.46 -7.88 -5.02
N LEU A 21 -9.81 -8.18 -6.28
CA LEU A 21 -8.85 -8.28 -7.39
C LEU A 21 -8.08 -6.98 -7.57
N PHE A 22 -8.77 -5.85 -7.59
CA PHE A 22 -8.13 -4.56 -7.78
C PHE A 22 -7.14 -4.23 -6.67
N ILE A 23 -7.56 -4.34 -5.40
CA ILE A 23 -6.71 -4.00 -4.25
C ILE A 23 -5.58 -5.02 -4.07
N ALA A 24 -5.85 -6.31 -4.24
CA ALA A 24 -4.82 -7.33 -4.19
C ALA A 24 -3.77 -7.13 -5.30
N THR A 25 -4.20 -6.76 -6.51
CA THR A 25 -3.28 -6.48 -7.62
C THR A 25 -2.42 -5.25 -7.32
N LEU A 26 -3.00 -4.20 -6.74
CA LEU A 26 -2.23 -3.03 -6.30
C LEU A 26 -1.22 -3.40 -5.22
N GLU A 27 -1.57 -4.26 -4.26
CA GLU A 27 -0.60 -4.64 -3.23
C GLU A 27 0.51 -5.55 -3.73
N ILE A 28 0.18 -6.47 -4.63
CA ILE A 28 1.17 -7.40 -5.18
C ILE A 28 2.11 -6.69 -6.17
N LEU A 29 1.56 -5.84 -7.06
CA LEU A 29 2.33 -5.28 -8.18
C LEU A 29 3.06 -3.97 -7.82
N PRO A 30 2.41 -2.79 -7.76
CA PRO A 30 3.11 -1.56 -7.48
C PRO A 30 3.71 -1.50 -6.07
N PHE A 31 3.02 -2.04 -5.07
CA PHE A 31 3.52 -1.93 -3.70
C PHE A 31 4.44 -3.07 -3.27
N GLY A 32 4.33 -4.22 -3.93
CA GLY A 32 5.13 -5.40 -3.64
C GLY A 32 6.30 -5.59 -4.62
N LEU A 33 6.02 -6.14 -5.80
CA LEU A 33 7.03 -6.52 -6.79
C LEU A 33 7.85 -5.33 -7.30
N LEU A 34 7.22 -4.19 -7.57
CA LEU A 34 7.94 -2.99 -7.97
C LEU A 34 8.80 -2.43 -6.83
N GLY A 35 8.33 -2.49 -5.59
CA GLY A 35 9.12 -2.11 -4.41
C GLY A 35 10.31 -3.02 -4.15
N LEU A 36 10.19 -4.33 -4.44
CA LEU A 36 11.31 -5.26 -4.39
C LEU A 36 12.34 -5.01 -5.50
N ARG A 37 11.88 -4.62 -6.69
CA ARG A 37 12.74 -4.34 -7.84
C ARG A 37 13.53 -3.04 -7.67
N ASP A 38 12.86 -1.98 -7.20
CA ASP A 38 13.47 -0.66 -7.00
C ASP A 38 13.06 -0.06 -5.64
N PRO A 39 13.76 -0.44 -4.56
CA PRO A 39 13.48 0.06 -3.22
C PRO A 39 13.68 1.58 -3.09
N SER A 40 14.57 2.18 -3.89
CA SER A 40 14.81 3.62 -3.83
C SER A 40 13.62 4.40 -4.36
N SER A 41 13.14 4.05 -5.56
CA SER A 41 11.97 4.70 -6.17
C SER A 41 10.69 4.48 -5.34
N PHE A 42 10.54 3.29 -4.76
CA PHE A 42 9.44 2.99 -3.85
C PHE A 42 9.47 3.86 -2.58
N ALA A 43 10.65 4.00 -1.96
CA ALA A 43 10.81 4.82 -0.76
C ALA A 43 10.56 6.31 -1.06
N ASP A 44 11.01 6.80 -2.22
CA ASP A 44 10.70 8.16 -2.70
C ASP A 44 9.19 8.36 -2.90
N GLY A 45 8.50 7.36 -3.47
CA GLY A 45 7.05 7.35 -3.64
C GLY A 45 6.29 7.39 -2.30
N TYR A 46 6.83 6.73 -1.26
CA TYR A 46 6.31 6.79 0.11
C TYR A 46 6.64 8.12 0.82
N GLY A 47 7.58 8.92 0.30
CA GLY A 47 8.03 10.16 0.91
C GLY A 47 9.18 9.96 1.90
N LEU A 48 9.92 8.87 1.83
CA LEU A 48 11.06 8.53 2.69
C LEU A 48 12.33 8.27 1.86
N PRO A 49 12.90 9.30 1.20
CA PRO A 49 14.04 9.10 0.30
C PRO A 49 15.26 8.50 1.01
N ILE A 50 15.82 7.44 0.42
CA ILE A 50 16.98 6.73 0.99
C ILE A 50 18.26 7.58 0.85
N THR A 51 18.36 8.38 -0.21
CA THR A 51 19.57 9.16 -0.54
C THR A 51 19.60 10.47 0.25
N SER A 52 20.66 10.66 1.05
CA SER A 52 20.93 11.97 1.66
C SER A 52 21.36 12.97 0.58
N PRO A 53 20.95 14.25 0.64
CA PRO A 53 21.42 15.26 -0.29
C PRO A 53 22.96 15.32 -0.27
N PRO A 54 23.62 15.54 -1.43
CA PRO A 54 25.08 15.61 -1.47
C PRO A 54 25.55 16.68 -0.48
N PRO A 55 26.56 16.38 0.35
CA PRO A 55 27.07 17.36 1.29
C PRO A 55 27.55 18.60 0.52
N ALA A 56 27.11 19.78 0.97
CA ALA A 56 27.60 21.06 0.47
C ALA A 56 29.14 21.05 0.45
N PRO A 57 29.79 21.73 -0.51
CA PRO A 57 31.23 21.65 -0.72
C PRO A 57 31.98 22.27 0.48
N SER A 58 32.17 21.50 1.53
CA SER A 58 33.02 21.83 2.66
C SER A 58 34.39 21.20 2.42
N SER A 59 35.34 22.09 2.24
CA SER A 59 36.76 21.82 2.11
C SER A 59 37.32 21.28 3.42
N SER A 60 37.50 19.97 3.57
CA SER A 60 38.61 19.42 4.34
C SER A 60 38.67 17.90 4.26
N LYS A 61 39.86 17.43 3.89
CA LYS A 61 40.38 16.07 3.91
C LYS A 61 39.90 15.28 5.14
N THR A 62 39.13 14.20 4.93
CA THR A 62 39.20 12.85 5.58
C THR A 62 38.02 12.01 5.02
N LYS A 63 38.10 11.50 3.78
CA LYS A 63 36.92 11.01 3.02
C LYS A 63 36.87 9.50 2.71
N ARG A 64 37.77 8.68 3.28
CA ARG A 64 37.81 7.22 2.97
C ARG A 64 37.00 6.34 3.92
N SER A 65 36.82 6.74 5.19
CA SER A 65 36.03 5.95 6.16
C SER A 65 34.52 6.21 6.07
N SER A 66 34.09 7.45 5.79
CA SER A 66 32.66 7.81 5.73
C SER A 66 31.90 7.13 4.58
N THR A 67 32.58 6.82 3.48
CA THR A 67 31.95 6.30 2.26
C THR A 67 31.58 4.82 2.36
N ALA A 68 32.28 4.04 3.18
CA ALA A 68 31.96 2.63 3.43
C ALA A 68 30.74 2.51 4.34
N THR A 69 30.74 3.24 5.47
CA THR A 69 29.62 3.28 6.42
C THR A 69 28.33 3.80 5.79
N GLN A 70 28.41 4.85 4.96
CA GLN A 70 27.24 5.37 4.25
C GLN A 70 26.65 4.36 3.25
N LYS A 71 27.48 3.55 2.59
CA LYS A 71 27.01 2.49 1.67
C LYS A 71 26.33 1.35 2.43
N GLU A 72 26.85 0.96 3.58
CA GLU A 72 26.25 -0.06 4.45
C GLU A 72 24.90 0.42 5.02
N ASP A 73 24.82 1.69 5.43
CA ASP A 73 23.56 2.32 5.88
C ASP A 73 22.51 2.36 4.76
N ASP A 74 22.92 2.74 3.54
CA ASP A 74 22.01 2.79 2.38
C ASP A 74 21.56 1.39 1.96
N GLN A 75 22.43 0.38 2.04
CA GLN A 75 22.06 -1.02 1.81
C GLN A 75 21.06 -1.52 2.86
N THR A 76 21.27 -1.16 4.13
CA THR A 76 20.37 -1.53 5.23
C THR A 76 18.98 -0.90 5.03
N LYS A 77 18.91 0.39 4.67
CA LYS A 77 17.65 1.06 4.34
C LYS A 77 16.93 0.42 3.16
N LYS A 78 17.65 0.07 2.09
CA LYS A 78 17.08 -0.64 0.93
C LYS A 78 16.55 -2.01 1.32
N ALA A 79 17.26 -2.76 2.16
CA ALA A 79 16.81 -4.05 2.66
C ALA A 79 15.54 -3.93 3.51
N LEU A 80 15.43 -2.90 4.36
CA LEU A 80 14.23 -2.63 5.13
C LEU A 80 13.04 -2.27 4.22
N VAL A 81 13.26 -1.46 3.19
CA VAL A 81 12.21 -1.13 2.21
C VAL A 81 11.77 -2.36 1.42
N ALA A 82 12.72 -3.20 0.98
CA ALA A 82 12.40 -4.47 0.33
C ALA A 82 11.61 -5.41 1.26
N ALA A 83 11.92 -5.45 2.55
CA ALA A 83 11.16 -6.23 3.53
C ALA A 83 9.72 -5.71 3.70
N ILE A 84 9.50 -4.39 3.64
CA ILE A 84 8.16 -3.80 3.61
C ILE A 84 7.42 -4.20 2.34
N ALA A 85 8.07 -4.11 1.18
CA ALA A 85 7.49 -4.53 -0.09
C ALA A 85 7.10 -6.03 -0.09
N ALA A 86 7.92 -6.90 0.50
CA ALA A 86 7.56 -8.32 0.68
C ALA A 86 6.31 -8.52 1.55
N ARG A 87 6.11 -7.70 2.59
CA ARG A 87 4.89 -7.72 3.40
C ARG A 87 3.66 -7.27 2.62
N ASN A 88 3.81 -6.31 1.71
CA ASN A 88 2.74 -5.88 0.81
C ASN A 88 2.33 -7.01 -0.15
N VAL A 89 3.30 -7.78 -0.69
CA VAL A 89 2.99 -9.00 -1.46
C VAL A 89 2.19 -10.00 -0.63
N GLN A 90 2.62 -10.27 0.60
CA GLN A 90 1.90 -11.18 1.51
C GLN A 90 0.47 -10.69 1.78
N ASN A 91 0.29 -9.40 2.07
CA ASN A 91 -1.02 -8.79 2.30
C ASN A 91 -1.91 -8.88 1.05
N GLY A 92 -1.37 -8.62 -0.14
CA GLY A 92 -2.11 -8.75 -1.39
C GLY A 92 -2.57 -10.18 -1.67
N ILE A 93 -1.73 -11.20 -1.38
CA ILE A 93 -2.12 -12.61 -1.46
C ILE A 93 -3.26 -12.93 -0.49
N LEU A 94 -3.20 -12.40 0.74
CA LEU A 94 -4.22 -12.58 1.76
C LEU A 94 -5.56 -11.94 1.35
N LEU A 95 -5.54 -10.73 0.77
CA LEU A 95 -6.72 -10.07 0.20
C LEU A 95 -7.31 -10.88 -0.97
N ALA A 96 -6.47 -11.38 -1.88
CA ALA A 96 -6.90 -12.25 -2.96
C ALA A 96 -7.53 -13.55 -2.43
N THR A 97 -6.97 -14.12 -1.37
CA THR A 97 -7.49 -15.34 -0.73
C THR A 97 -8.86 -15.09 -0.12
N PHE A 98 -9.04 -14.02 0.66
CA PHE A 98 -10.34 -13.69 1.24
C PHE A 98 -11.39 -13.33 0.21
N GLY A 99 -11.01 -12.58 -0.83
CA GLY A 99 -11.93 -12.12 -1.86
C GLY A 99 -12.32 -13.21 -2.88
N LEU A 100 -11.36 -13.99 -3.37
CA LEU A 100 -11.57 -14.87 -4.53
C LEU A 100 -11.68 -16.35 -4.18
N VAL A 101 -10.91 -16.80 -3.18
CA VAL A 101 -10.87 -18.22 -2.80
C VAL A 101 -11.94 -18.50 -1.76
N LEU A 102 -11.89 -17.81 -0.62
CA LEU A 102 -12.82 -17.99 0.48
C LEU A 102 -14.15 -17.26 0.25
N ARG A 103 -14.15 -16.23 -0.61
CA ARG A 103 -15.30 -15.36 -0.89
C ARG A 103 -15.95 -14.84 0.39
N ASP A 104 -15.13 -14.61 1.41
CA ASP A 104 -15.57 -14.11 2.71
C ASP A 104 -15.37 -12.60 2.77
N ARG A 105 -16.48 -11.91 2.51
CA ARG A 105 -16.59 -10.46 2.54
C ARG A 105 -16.19 -9.86 3.89
N ARG A 106 -16.56 -10.48 5.01
CA ARG A 106 -16.30 -9.89 6.33
C ARG A 106 -14.81 -9.96 6.63
N SER A 107 -14.19 -11.11 6.36
CA SER A 107 -12.75 -11.27 6.50
C SER A 107 -11.98 -10.34 5.55
N LEU A 108 -12.44 -10.17 4.31
CA LEU A 108 -11.88 -9.18 3.38
C LEU A 108 -12.00 -7.74 3.93
N GLY A 109 -13.17 -7.36 4.43
CA GLY A 109 -13.39 -6.04 5.03
C GLY A 109 -12.50 -5.80 6.25
N VAL A 110 -12.36 -6.78 7.13
CA VAL A 110 -11.45 -6.73 8.28
C VAL A 110 -10.00 -6.59 7.82
N ALA A 111 -9.58 -7.33 6.79
CA ALA A 111 -8.22 -7.23 6.26
C ALA A 111 -7.94 -5.84 5.65
N VAL A 112 -8.89 -5.26 4.91
CA VAL A 112 -8.76 -3.88 4.39
C VAL A 112 -8.69 -2.86 5.54
N MET A 113 -9.50 -3.02 6.59
CA MET A 113 -9.45 -2.15 7.78
C MET A 113 -8.16 -2.33 8.60
N ALA A 114 -7.56 -3.51 8.60
CA ALA A 114 -6.23 -3.70 9.16
C ALA A 114 -5.17 -2.96 8.33
N GLY A 115 -5.30 -2.97 6.99
CA GLY A 115 -4.46 -2.18 6.09
C GLY A 115 -4.57 -0.67 6.32
N LEU A 116 -5.77 -0.16 6.66
CA LEU A 116 -5.95 1.24 7.05
C LEU A 116 -5.05 1.63 8.24
N VAL A 117 -4.87 0.76 9.22
CA VAL A 117 -3.98 1.03 10.37
C VAL A 117 -2.54 1.26 9.90
N ALA A 118 -2.09 0.47 8.92
CA ALA A 118 -0.78 0.66 8.31
C ALA A 118 -0.68 2.02 7.60
N THR A 119 -1.68 2.40 6.79
CA THR A 119 -1.68 3.71 6.09
C THR A 119 -1.70 4.90 7.06
N VAL A 120 -2.40 4.78 8.19
CA VAL A 120 -2.35 5.80 9.25
C VAL A 120 -0.96 5.88 9.86
N ALA A 121 -0.32 4.74 10.15
CA ALA A 121 1.05 4.71 10.65
C ALA A 121 2.03 5.34 9.64
N ASP A 122 1.89 5.04 8.34
CA ASP A 122 2.70 5.62 7.28
C ASP A 122 2.55 7.14 7.21
N THR A 123 1.32 7.64 7.36
CA THR A 123 1.04 9.09 7.44
C THR A 123 1.81 9.74 8.59
N VAL A 124 1.81 9.11 9.77
CA VAL A 124 2.54 9.59 10.95
C VAL A 124 4.06 9.56 10.71
N ILE A 125 4.57 8.48 10.13
CA ILE A 125 6.00 8.31 9.84
C ILE A 125 6.46 9.37 8.83
N VAL A 126 5.75 9.57 7.72
CA VAL A 126 6.10 10.55 6.69
C VAL A 126 5.98 11.97 7.23
N ARG A 127 5.01 12.24 8.10
CA ARG A 127 4.90 13.55 8.77
C ARG A 127 6.08 13.85 9.69
N ALA A 128 6.61 12.83 10.37
CA ALA A 128 7.71 12.97 11.32
C ALA A 128 9.09 12.97 10.64
N TYR A 129 9.29 12.11 9.63
CA TYR A 129 10.60 11.77 9.08
C TYR A 129 10.72 11.96 7.56
N GLY A 130 9.63 12.23 6.87
CA GLY A 130 9.56 12.23 5.41
C GLY A 130 9.29 13.58 4.75
N ALA A 131 9.08 13.53 3.43
CA ALA A 131 8.70 14.66 2.60
C ALA A 131 7.24 15.05 2.87
N LYS A 132 7.04 16.22 3.50
CA LYS A 132 5.71 16.67 3.97
C LYS A 132 4.72 16.91 2.83
N ASP A 133 5.23 17.24 1.65
CA ASP A 133 4.54 17.41 0.39
C ASP A 133 3.93 16.09 -0.15
N LYS A 134 4.38 14.92 0.33
CA LYS A 134 3.83 13.61 -0.02
C LYS A 134 2.76 13.10 0.93
N ILE A 135 2.50 13.79 2.05
CA ILE A 135 1.50 13.37 3.07
C ILE A 135 0.09 13.33 2.47
N VAL A 136 -0.23 14.20 1.51
CA VAL A 136 -1.57 14.28 0.88
C VAL A 136 -1.98 12.93 0.25
N GLY A 137 -1.03 12.21 -0.35
CA GLY A 137 -1.29 10.88 -0.93
C GLY A 137 -1.74 9.86 0.12
N HIS A 138 -1.17 9.94 1.32
CA HIS A 138 -1.52 9.04 2.42
C HIS A 138 -2.92 9.33 2.99
N TYR A 139 -3.35 10.60 3.03
CA TYR A 139 -4.73 10.95 3.42
C TYR A 139 -5.77 10.40 2.43
N VAL A 140 -5.48 10.42 1.12
CA VAL A 140 -6.33 9.80 0.10
C VAL A 140 -6.41 8.28 0.33
N GLY A 141 -5.28 7.64 0.67
CA GLY A 141 -5.23 6.23 1.04
C GLY A 141 -6.10 5.91 2.25
N ILE A 142 -6.02 6.70 3.33
CA ILE A 142 -6.86 6.58 4.53
C ILE A 142 -8.35 6.64 4.17
N PHE A 143 -8.76 7.63 3.38
CA PHE A 143 -10.15 7.80 2.98
C PHE A 143 -10.65 6.61 2.15
N ASN A 144 -9.86 6.17 1.18
CA ASN A 144 -10.20 5.02 0.34
C ASN A 144 -10.32 3.73 1.16
N SER A 145 -9.37 3.45 2.06
CA SER A 145 -9.42 2.27 2.91
C SER A 145 -10.61 2.31 3.87
N LEU A 146 -10.97 3.47 4.42
CA LEU A 146 -12.19 3.65 5.22
C LEU A 146 -13.46 3.44 4.42
N ALA A 147 -13.57 4.05 3.24
CA ALA A 147 -14.74 3.94 2.39
C ALA A 147 -14.94 2.49 1.92
N ILE A 148 -13.86 1.83 1.51
CA ILE A 148 -13.88 0.46 1.00
C ILE A 148 -14.06 -0.56 2.14
N GLY A 149 -13.22 -0.52 3.17
CA GLY A 149 -13.33 -1.42 4.32
C GLY A 149 -14.65 -1.23 5.06
N GLY A 150 -15.05 0.03 5.27
CA GLY A 150 -16.34 0.38 5.86
C GLY A 150 -17.53 -0.11 5.03
N SER A 151 -17.51 0.07 3.71
CA SER A 151 -18.59 -0.43 2.84
C SER A 151 -18.66 -1.96 2.81
N LEU A 152 -17.51 -2.65 2.83
CA LEU A 152 -17.44 -4.10 2.93
C LEU A 152 -17.99 -4.62 4.26
N LEU A 153 -17.84 -3.88 5.37
CA LEU A 153 -18.37 -4.29 6.67
C LEU A 153 -19.83 -3.87 6.89
N TYR A 154 -20.25 -2.74 6.32
CA TYR A 154 -21.57 -2.14 6.55
C TYR A 154 -22.67 -2.73 5.68
N TRP A 155 -22.44 -2.85 4.36
CA TRP A 155 -23.48 -3.35 3.45
C TRP A 155 -23.70 -4.87 3.66
N GLY A 156 -24.94 -5.34 3.57
CA GLY A 156 -25.27 -6.77 3.75
C GLY A 156 -25.17 -7.58 2.44
N ARG A 157 -25.29 -8.91 2.53
CA ARG A 157 -25.46 -9.80 1.36
C ARG A 157 -26.83 -9.63 0.67
N ASN A 158 -27.79 -9.00 1.37
CA ASN A 158 -29.17 -8.80 0.90
C ASN A 158 -29.44 -7.37 0.41
N ASP A 159 -28.40 -6.55 0.22
CA ASP A 159 -28.57 -5.17 -0.21
C ASP A 159 -28.75 -5.07 -1.73
N PRO A 160 -29.76 -4.37 -2.27
CA PRO A 160 -30.09 -4.37 -3.69
C PRO A 160 -29.06 -3.68 -4.61
N LEU A 161 -28.08 -2.97 -4.03
CA LEU A 161 -26.92 -2.41 -4.74
C LEU A 161 -25.74 -3.40 -4.80
N TRP A 162 -25.97 -4.66 -4.39
CA TRP A 162 -24.99 -5.74 -4.30
C TRP A 162 -25.45 -6.97 -5.08
#